data_AF-A0A7V9Q7A5-F1
#
_entry.id   AF-A0A7V9Q7A5-F1
#
_cell.length_a   1.000
_cell.length_b   1.000
_cell.length_c   1.000
_cell.angle_alpha   90.00
_cell.angle_beta   90.00
_cell.angle_gamma   90.00
#
_symmetry.space_group_name_H-M   'P 1'
#
loop_
_entity.id
_entity.type
_entity.pdbx_description
1 polymer ?
#
loop_
_entity_poly.entity_id
_entity_poly.type
_entity_poly.pdbx_seq_one_letter_code
_entity_poly.pdbx_strand_id
1 'polypeptide(L)'
;MKTMKSKLSGLARCLSLVLCALAAAMTGSGQDQASIIMLESANCEVDESNFNVVRVDALKSLGENSFLIAIARFGSTDKAQALNRQRLSATKEWMSNAAFPINKLVLAEGERVNGNGRVEFYIGGKLTHVILPKPNMGLCTECCNPRPEDFTSDRRKKRRR
;
A
#
# COMPACT_ATOMS: atom_id res chain seq x y z
N MET A 1 -42.87 14.16 67.93
CA MET A 1 -41.69 14.58 67.14
C MET A 1 -41.13 13.35 66.43
N LYS A 2 -41.44 13.16 65.14
CA LYS A 2 -40.95 12.04 64.31
C LYS A 2 -40.16 12.60 63.13
N THR A 3 -39.01 11.98 62.90
CA THR A 3 -37.89 12.41 62.08
C THR A 3 -38.08 12.07 60.59
N MET A 4 -38.01 13.08 59.71
CA MET A 4 -37.87 12.92 58.25
C MET A 4 -36.44 13.26 57.83
N LYS A 5 -35.55 12.27 57.76
CA LYS A 5 -34.20 12.40 57.17
C LYS A 5 -33.74 11.06 56.60
N SER A 6 -34.17 10.67 55.40
CA SER A 6 -33.58 9.46 54.76
C SER A 6 -33.77 9.28 53.24
N LYS A 7 -34.14 10.30 52.44
CA LYS A 7 -34.41 10.09 51.00
C LYS A 7 -33.53 10.81 49.98
N LEU A 8 -32.46 11.52 50.37
CA LEU A 8 -31.66 12.30 49.41
C LEU A 8 -30.35 11.65 48.90
N SER A 9 -29.94 10.47 49.37
CA SER A 9 -28.61 9.91 49.02
C SER A 9 -28.57 9.02 47.77
N GLY A 10 -29.70 8.67 47.16
CA GLY A 10 -29.75 7.74 46.03
C GLY A 10 -29.47 8.35 44.66
N LEU A 11 -29.78 9.64 44.46
CA LEU A 11 -29.75 10.27 43.13
C LEU A 11 -28.35 10.73 42.69
N ALA A 12 -27.42 10.93 43.64
CA ALA A 12 -26.07 11.40 43.32
C ALA A 12 -25.15 10.30 42.73
N ARG A 13 -25.48 9.02 42.89
CA ARG A 13 -24.62 7.90 42.43
C ARG A 13 -24.86 7.50 40.97
N CYS A 14 -26.05 7.74 40.41
CA CYS A 14 -26.31 7.47 38.99
C CYS A 14 -25.68 8.52 38.06
N LEU A 15 -25.57 9.78 38.49
CA LEU A 15 -25.03 10.85 37.64
C LEU A 15 -23.53 10.67 37.35
N SER A 16 -22.77 10.07 38.27
CA SER A 16 -21.33 9.84 38.10
C SER A 16 -20.99 8.73 37.10
N LEU A 17 -21.84 7.71 36.95
CA LEU A 17 -21.58 6.61 36.02
C LEU A 17 -21.86 6.99 34.56
N VAL A 18 -22.83 7.89 34.32
CA VAL A 18 -23.13 8.41 32.98
C VAL A 18 -22.02 9.31 32.46
N LEU A 19 -21.35 10.07 33.34
CA LEU A 19 -20.25 10.97 32.93
C LEU A 19 -18.98 10.23 32.48
N CYS A 20 -18.67 9.06 33.07
CA CYS A 20 -17.52 8.26 32.65
C CYS A 20 -17.73 7.55 31.30
N ALA A 21 -18.97 7.21 30.93
CA ALA A 21 -19.25 6.57 29.65
C ALA A 21 -19.07 7.53 28.45
N LEU A 22 -19.26 8.85 28.65
CA LEU A 22 -19.05 9.84 27.58
C LEU A 22 -17.56 10.16 27.33
N ALA A 23 -16.68 10.00 28.31
CA ALA A 23 -15.26 10.36 28.18
C ALA A 23 -14.44 9.34 27.33
N ALA A 24 -14.88 8.09 27.23
CA ALA A 24 -14.19 7.06 26.46
C ALA A 24 -14.41 7.17 24.93
N ALA A 25 -15.35 8.01 24.48
CA ALA A 25 -15.66 8.16 23.05
C ALA A 25 -14.75 9.15 22.31
N MET A 26 -13.84 9.86 23.00
CA MET A 26 -13.07 10.97 22.43
C MET A 26 -11.57 10.72 22.30
N THR A 27 -11.08 9.49 22.46
CA THR A 27 -9.75 9.13 21.93
C THR A 27 -9.83 9.10 20.40
N GLY A 28 -9.88 10.29 19.80
CA GLY A 28 -9.59 10.48 18.40
C GLY A 28 -8.18 9.99 18.18
N SER A 29 -8.05 8.86 17.51
CA SER A 29 -6.80 8.46 16.89
C SER A 29 -6.33 9.65 16.06
N GLY A 30 -5.31 10.37 16.55
CA GLY A 30 -4.62 11.36 15.75
C GLY A 30 -4.17 10.65 14.50
N GLN A 31 -4.91 10.85 13.40
CA GLN A 31 -4.56 10.33 12.10
C GLN A 31 -3.33 11.11 11.69
N ASP A 32 -2.19 10.56 12.08
CA ASP A 32 -0.88 10.90 11.56
C ASP A 32 -1.00 10.80 10.03
N GLN A 33 -1.26 11.94 9.39
CA GLN A 33 -1.38 12.06 7.94
C GLN A 33 0.01 11.83 7.39
N ALA A 34 0.36 10.56 7.23
CA ALA A 34 1.54 10.18 6.48
C ALA A 34 1.39 10.77 5.08
N SER A 35 2.30 11.66 4.71
CA SER A 35 2.35 12.22 3.37
C SER A 35 2.62 11.09 2.38
N ILE A 36 1.68 10.82 1.49
CA ILE A 36 1.86 9.83 0.43
C ILE A 36 2.79 10.43 -0.63
N ILE A 37 3.90 9.77 -0.90
CA ILE A 37 4.85 10.19 -1.93
C ILE A 37 4.44 9.57 -3.27
N MET A 38 4.06 10.43 -4.20
CA MET A 38 3.73 10.04 -5.57
C MET A 38 5.01 10.08 -6.42
N LEU A 39 5.36 8.95 -7.01
CA LEU A 39 6.59 8.78 -7.80
C LEU A 39 6.19 8.47 -9.25
N GLU A 40 6.56 9.35 -10.17
CA GLU A 40 6.26 9.15 -11.59
C GLU A 40 7.31 8.23 -12.22
N SER A 41 6.86 7.28 -13.04
CA SER A 41 7.74 6.41 -13.80
C SER A 41 8.07 7.03 -15.15
N ALA A 42 9.37 7.14 -15.46
CA ALA A 42 9.83 7.82 -16.67
C ALA A 42 10.76 6.94 -17.52
N ASN A 43 11.87 6.52 -16.93
CA ASN A 43 12.94 5.70 -17.49
C ASN A 43 13.52 4.78 -16.39
N CYS A 44 14.51 3.95 -16.75
CA CYS A 44 15.11 3.01 -15.81
C CYS A 44 15.79 3.70 -14.63
N GLU A 45 16.50 4.80 -14.86
CA GLU A 45 17.22 5.51 -13.80
C GLU A 45 16.26 6.10 -12.77
N VAL A 46 15.12 6.64 -13.23
CA VAL A 46 14.08 7.17 -12.35
C VAL A 46 13.35 6.05 -11.61
N ASP A 47 13.00 4.96 -12.29
CA ASP A 47 12.35 3.81 -11.66
C ASP A 47 13.26 3.16 -10.59
N GLU A 48 14.54 2.97 -10.88
CA GLU A 48 15.54 2.49 -9.92
C GLU A 48 15.67 3.42 -8.71
N SER A 49 15.73 4.74 -8.95
CA SER A 49 15.76 5.73 -7.88
C SER A 49 14.50 5.66 -7.00
N ASN A 50 13.32 5.57 -7.62
CA ASN A 50 12.04 5.43 -6.93
C ASN A 50 12.02 4.19 -6.04
N PHE A 51 12.46 3.05 -6.56
CA PHE A 51 12.57 1.81 -5.80
C PHE A 51 13.59 1.92 -4.66
N ASN A 52 14.72 2.59 -4.87
CA ASN A 52 15.72 2.80 -3.82
C ASN A 52 15.17 3.64 -2.67
N VAL A 53 14.38 4.68 -2.95
CA VAL A 53 13.68 5.45 -1.91
C VAL A 53 12.77 4.56 -1.09
N VAL A 54 11.89 3.78 -1.74
CA VAL A 54 10.97 2.84 -1.07
C VAL A 54 11.74 1.84 -0.20
N ARG A 55 12.85 1.29 -0.71
CA ARG A 55 13.69 0.32 0.00
C ARG A 55 14.33 0.92 1.24
N VAL A 56 14.93 2.11 1.11
CA VAL A 56 15.60 2.81 2.24
C VAL A 56 14.59 3.12 3.34
N ASP A 57 13.40 3.60 2.97
CA ASP A 57 12.35 3.91 3.95
C ASP A 57 11.80 2.64 4.60
N ALA A 58 11.61 1.57 3.84
CA ALA A 58 11.23 0.27 4.39
C ALA A 58 12.28 -0.27 5.37
N LEU A 59 13.57 -0.21 5.04
CA LEU A 59 14.65 -0.68 5.93
C LEU A 59 14.73 0.13 7.22
N LYS A 60 14.42 1.43 7.19
CA LYS A 60 14.40 2.30 8.38
C LYS A 60 13.18 2.08 9.27
N SER A 61 12.02 1.80 8.66
CA SER A 61 10.74 1.79 9.38
C SER A 61 10.23 0.39 9.74
N LEU A 62 10.75 -0.67 9.13
CA LEU A 62 10.29 -2.03 9.43
C LEU A 62 10.94 -2.57 10.72
N GLY A 63 10.11 -2.85 11.72
CA GLY A 63 10.47 -3.67 12.87
C GLY A 63 10.54 -5.17 12.52
N GLU A 64 10.71 -6.01 13.55
CA GLU A 64 10.84 -7.46 13.38
C GLU A 64 9.60 -8.11 12.77
N ASN A 65 8.40 -7.67 13.19
CA ASN A 65 7.10 -8.26 12.81
C ASN A 65 6.32 -7.44 11.78
N SER A 66 7.00 -6.59 11.00
CA SER A 66 6.34 -5.79 9.96
C SER A 66 6.83 -6.14 8.56
N PHE A 67 5.97 -5.88 7.58
CA PHE A 67 6.16 -6.22 6.18
C PHE A 67 6.12 -4.97 5.31
N LEU A 68 6.85 -5.01 4.21
CA LEU A 68 6.63 -4.16 3.04
C LEU A 68 5.60 -4.87 2.16
N ILE A 69 4.46 -4.21 1.91
CA ILE A 69 3.41 -4.76 1.04
C ILE A 69 3.38 -3.92 -0.23
N ALA A 70 3.57 -4.56 -1.39
CA ALA A 70 3.39 -3.93 -2.69
C ALA A 70 2.08 -4.41 -3.33
N ILE A 71 1.18 -3.47 -3.64
CA ILE A 71 -0.12 -3.75 -4.26
C ILE A 71 -0.15 -3.11 -5.65
N ALA A 72 -0.21 -3.93 -6.69
CA ALA A 72 -0.38 -3.44 -8.06
C ALA A 72 -1.87 -3.29 -8.38
N ARG A 73 -2.26 -2.13 -8.91
CA ARG A 73 -3.63 -1.82 -9.33
C ARG A 73 -3.66 -1.43 -10.80
N PHE A 74 -4.64 -1.96 -11.52
CA PHE A 74 -4.88 -1.58 -12.90
C PHE A 74 -5.47 -0.17 -12.99
N GLY A 75 -4.99 0.64 -13.93
CA GLY A 75 -5.65 1.89 -14.31
C GLY A 75 -6.84 1.65 -15.23
N SER A 76 -7.67 2.65 -15.47
CA SER A 76 -8.78 2.57 -16.43
C SER A 76 -8.31 2.33 -17.86
N THR A 77 -7.09 2.74 -18.20
CA THR A 77 -6.49 2.60 -19.53
C THR A 77 -5.66 1.33 -19.72
N ASP A 78 -5.44 0.54 -18.65
CA ASP A 78 -4.66 -0.70 -18.71
C ASP A 78 -5.50 -1.84 -19.33
N LYS A 79 -4.97 -2.44 -20.40
CA LYS A 79 -5.65 -3.47 -21.21
C LYS A 79 -5.16 -4.89 -20.91
N ALA A 80 -3.88 -5.05 -20.57
CA ALA A 80 -3.27 -6.37 -20.43
C ALA A 80 -3.53 -6.96 -19.03
N GLN A 81 -4.20 -8.12 -18.96
CA GLN A 81 -4.45 -8.84 -17.70
C GLN A 81 -3.17 -9.26 -16.97
N ALA A 82 -2.04 -9.38 -17.67
CA ALA A 82 -0.76 -9.77 -17.08
C ALA A 82 0.06 -8.58 -16.54
N LEU A 83 -0.39 -7.33 -16.74
CA LEU A 83 0.44 -6.15 -16.44
C LEU A 83 0.75 -5.98 -14.96
N ASN A 84 -0.23 -6.22 -14.07
CA ASN A 84 0.03 -6.18 -12.63
C ASN A 84 1.03 -7.24 -12.19
N ARG A 85 0.93 -8.46 -12.75
CA ARG A 85 1.90 -9.53 -12.48
C ARG A 85 3.30 -9.14 -12.93
N GLN A 86 3.42 -8.53 -14.10
CA GLN A 86 4.69 -8.02 -14.60
C GLN A 86 5.27 -6.95 -13.66
N ARG A 87 4.45 -5.98 -13.23
CA ARG A 87 4.86 -4.92 -12.28
C ARG A 87 5.31 -5.49 -10.93
N LEU A 88 4.57 -6.46 -10.38
CA LEU A 88 4.92 -7.13 -9.13
C LEU A 88 6.17 -8.02 -9.28
N SER A 89 6.34 -8.67 -10.43
CA SER A 89 7.55 -9.46 -10.73
C SER A 89 8.79 -8.56 -10.77
N ALA A 90 8.73 -7.43 -11.49
CA ALA A 90 9.81 -6.45 -11.53
C ALA A 90 10.13 -5.90 -10.13
N THR A 91 9.09 -5.60 -9.34
CA THR A 91 9.25 -5.16 -7.94
C THR A 91 9.99 -6.21 -7.11
N LYS A 92 9.61 -7.49 -7.21
CA LYS A 92 10.26 -8.59 -6.49
C LYS A 92 11.71 -8.75 -6.89
N GLU A 93 11.97 -8.76 -8.20
CA GLU A 93 13.29 -8.93 -8.79
C GLU A 93 14.24 -7.83 -8.34
N TRP A 94 13.84 -6.56 -8.50
CA TRP A 94 14.65 -5.44 -8.07
C TRP A 94 14.91 -5.45 -6.56
N MET A 95 13.88 -5.70 -5.74
CA MET A 95 14.04 -5.80 -4.28
C MET A 95 15.03 -6.91 -3.90
N SER A 96 14.97 -8.05 -4.59
CA SER A 96 15.90 -9.16 -4.38
C SER A 96 17.33 -8.78 -4.75
N ASN A 97 17.52 -8.14 -5.90
CA ASN A 97 18.84 -7.70 -6.38
C ASN A 97 19.43 -6.61 -5.47
N ALA A 98 18.59 -5.76 -4.88
CA ALA A 98 18.98 -4.74 -3.92
C ALA A 98 19.13 -5.25 -2.47
N ALA A 99 19.22 -6.58 -2.29
CA ALA A 99 19.39 -7.28 -1.03
C ALA A 99 18.31 -6.97 0.04
N PHE A 100 17.08 -6.68 -0.38
CA PHE A 100 15.95 -6.55 0.54
C PHE A 100 15.51 -7.95 1.04
N PRO A 101 15.17 -8.12 2.33
CA PRO A 101 14.71 -9.39 2.87
C PRO A 101 13.36 -9.80 2.25
N ILE A 102 13.39 -10.73 1.28
CA ILE A 102 12.19 -11.13 0.52
C ILE A 102 11.09 -11.76 1.38
N ASN A 103 11.44 -12.36 2.52
CA ASN A 103 10.46 -12.83 3.51
C ASN A 103 9.66 -11.70 4.18
N LYS A 104 10.13 -10.44 4.09
CA LYS A 104 9.41 -9.23 4.51
C LYS A 104 8.65 -8.55 3.38
N LEU A 105 8.72 -9.06 2.15
CA LEU A 105 8.01 -8.51 0.99
C LEU A 105 6.74 -9.32 0.70
N VAL A 106 5.59 -8.66 0.77
CA VAL A 106 4.29 -9.22 0.39
C VAL A 106 3.86 -8.56 -0.91
N LEU A 107 3.43 -9.37 -1.89
CA LEU A 107 2.96 -8.91 -3.19
C LEU A 107 1.49 -9.26 -3.35
N ALA A 108 0.69 -8.30 -3.81
CA ALA A 108 -0.73 -8.52 -4.07
C ALA A 108 -1.22 -7.73 -5.29
N GLU A 109 -2.31 -8.21 -5.91
CA GLU A 109 -3.05 -7.46 -6.91
C GLU A 109 -4.29 -6.84 -6.24
N GLY A 110 -4.52 -5.55 -6.49
CA GLY A 110 -5.69 -4.84 -6.01
C GLY A 110 -6.73 -4.58 -7.10
N GLU A 111 -7.88 -4.06 -6.69
CA GLU A 111 -8.95 -3.63 -7.59
C GLU A 111 -8.48 -2.52 -8.55
N ARG A 112 -9.17 -2.43 -9.69
CA ARG A 112 -8.95 -1.39 -10.70
C ARG A 112 -9.25 -0.02 -10.11
N VAL A 113 -8.45 0.97 -10.52
CA VAL A 113 -8.57 2.37 -10.10
C VAL A 113 -8.88 3.25 -11.30
N ASN A 114 -9.52 4.38 -11.05
CA ASN A 114 -9.73 5.42 -12.05
C ASN A 114 -8.40 6.09 -12.40
N GLY A 115 -8.13 6.31 -13.69
CA GLY A 115 -6.91 6.95 -14.16
C GLY A 115 -5.78 5.96 -14.45
N ASN A 116 -4.54 6.34 -14.13
CA ASN A 116 -3.36 5.51 -14.39
C ASN A 116 -3.27 4.34 -13.41
N GLY A 117 -2.68 3.23 -13.88
CA GLY A 117 -2.30 2.13 -13.01
C GLY A 117 -1.23 2.56 -12.02
N ARG A 118 -1.10 1.82 -10.92
CA ARG A 118 -0.16 2.17 -9.86
C ARG A 118 0.33 0.97 -9.08
N VAL A 119 1.50 1.11 -8.46
CA VAL A 119 1.99 0.19 -7.44
C VAL A 119 2.06 0.95 -6.13
N GLU A 120 1.21 0.54 -5.19
CA GLU A 120 1.11 1.11 -3.85
C GLU A 120 2.03 0.34 -2.90
N PHE A 121 2.85 1.06 -2.14
CA PHE A 121 3.76 0.48 -1.16
C PHE A 121 3.29 0.85 0.25
N TYR A 122 3.01 -0.19 1.04
CA TYR A 122 2.64 -0.06 2.43
C TYR A 122 3.79 -0.53 3.31
N ILE A 123 4.26 0.32 4.21
CA ILE A 123 5.32 0.02 5.16
C ILE A 123 4.70 -0.06 6.55
N GLY A 124 4.77 -1.24 7.19
CA GLY A 124 4.15 -1.45 8.50
C GLY A 124 2.63 -1.23 8.51
N GLY A 125 1.96 -1.49 7.37
CA GLY A 125 0.52 -1.32 7.22
C GLY A 125 0.04 0.09 6.85
N LYS A 126 0.95 1.07 6.71
CA LYS A 126 0.62 2.44 6.26
C LYS A 126 1.03 2.63 4.80
N LEU A 127 0.16 3.22 3.97
CA LEU A 127 0.50 3.62 2.60
C LEU A 127 1.51 4.77 2.64
N THR A 128 2.71 4.56 2.08
CA THR A 128 3.79 5.58 2.12
C THR A 128 4.19 6.04 0.73
N HIS A 129 4.25 5.14 -0.27
CA HIS A 129 4.63 5.48 -1.63
C HIS A 129 3.66 4.93 -2.67
N VAL A 130 3.56 5.63 -3.79
CA VAL A 130 2.80 5.20 -4.96
C VAL A 130 3.65 5.45 -6.20
N ILE A 131 4.05 4.38 -6.90
CA ILE A 131 4.69 4.50 -8.21
C ILE A 131 3.61 4.49 -9.30
N LEU A 132 3.63 5.49 -10.17
CA LEU A 132 2.71 5.68 -11.30
C LEU A 132 3.40 5.29 -12.63
N PRO A 133 3.33 4.02 -13.05
CA PRO A 133 3.77 3.59 -14.37
C PRO A 133 2.94 4.24 -15.48
N LYS A 134 3.57 4.41 -16.65
CA LYS A 134 2.86 4.80 -17.88
C LYS A 134 1.76 3.76 -18.22
N PRO A 135 0.63 4.19 -18.82
CA PRO A 135 -0.44 3.29 -19.23
C PRO A 135 0.06 2.12 -20.07
N ASN A 136 -0.40 0.90 -19.77
CA ASN A 136 0.00 -0.33 -20.48
C ASN A 136 1.50 -0.65 -20.43
N MET A 137 2.26 -0.04 -19.51
CA MET A 137 3.68 -0.35 -19.30
C MET A 137 3.93 -1.00 -17.93
N GLY A 138 4.97 -1.85 -17.89
CA GLY A 138 5.53 -2.40 -16.66
C GLY A 138 6.38 -1.36 -15.92
N LEU A 139 7.12 -1.83 -14.92
CA LEU A 139 8.17 -1.05 -14.25
C LEU A 139 9.51 -1.46 -14.85
N CYS A 140 10.38 -0.51 -15.18
CA CYS A 140 11.68 -0.77 -15.78
C CYS A 140 12.78 -0.65 -14.73
N THR A 141 13.17 -1.78 -14.16
CA THR A 141 14.16 -1.85 -13.06
C THR A 141 15.59 -2.03 -13.54
N GLU A 142 15.75 -2.52 -14.76
CA GLU A 142 16.99 -2.47 -15.52
C GLU A 142 16.69 -1.59 -16.73
N CYS A 143 17.70 -0.96 -17.34
CA CYS A 143 17.50 -0.22 -18.57
C CYS A 143 16.97 -1.16 -19.64
N CYS A 144 15.63 -1.15 -19.74
CA CYS A 144 14.82 -1.88 -20.67
C CYS A 144 15.31 -1.46 -22.05
N ASN A 145 16.30 -2.16 -22.59
CA ASN A 145 16.43 -2.30 -24.01
C ASN A 145 15.23 -3.15 -24.38
N PRO A 146 14.13 -2.58 -24.92
CA PRO A 146 12.99 -3.40 -25.28
C PRO A 146 13.51 -4.44 -26.26
N ARG A 147 13.55 -5.71 -25.86
CA ARG A 147 13.66 -6.77 -26.85
C ARG A 147 12.36 -6.68 -27.65
N PRO A 148 12.40 -6.43 -28.97
CA PRO A 148 11.20 -6.26 -29.79
C PRO A 148 10.22 -7.45 -29.69
N GLU A 149 10.71 -8.58 -29.19
CA GLU A 149 10.05 -9.88 -29.12
C GLU A 149 9.07 -10.02 -27.95
N ASP A 150 9.24 -9.24 -26.87
CA ASP A 150 8.47 -9.40 -25.62
C ASP A 150 7.06 -8.78 -25.68
N PHE A 151 6.75 -7.99 -26.71
CA PHE A 151 5.43 -7.35 -26.86
C PHE A 151 4.50 -8.05 -27.86
N THR A 152 4.97 -9.04 -28.64
CA THR A 152 4.19 -9.56 -29.78
C THR A 152 4.06 -11.09 -29.91
N SER A 153 4.70 -11.89 -29.06
CA SER A 153 4.50 -13.35 -29.05
C SER A 153 3.86 -13.72 -27.71
N ASP A 154 2.63 -14.21 -27.60
CA ASP A 154 2.39 -15.65 -27.73
C ASP A 154 0.90 -16.02 -27.50
N ARG A 155 -0.02 -15.62 -28.40
CA ARG A 155 -1.38 -16.21 -28.42
C ARG A 155 -1.98 -16.52 -29.79
N ARG A 156 -1.31 -16.19 -30.91
CA ARG A 156 -1.89 -16.45 -32.24
C ARG A 156 -1.42 -17.71 -32.96
N LYS A 157 -0.39 -18.44 -32.50
CA LYS A 157 0.16 -19.57 -33.28
C LYS A 157 -0.28 -20.98 -32.86
N LYS A 158 -1.03 -21.17 -31.77
CA LYS A 158 -1.42 -22.53 -31.31
C LYS A 158 -2.87 -22.94 -31.59
N ARG A 159 -3.54 -22.32 -32.57
CA ARG A 159 -4.94 -22.63 -32.96
C ARG A 159 -5.10 -23.22 -34.37
N ARG A 160 -4.00 -23.67 -34.99
CA ARG A 160 -4.02 -24.36 -36.29
C ARG A 160 -3.15 -25.61 -36.26
N ARG A 161 -3.54 -26.60 -35.47
CA ARG A 161 -3.21 -28.03 -35.68
C ARG A 161 -4.37 -28.84 -35.16
#